data_AF-A0A439ZID0-F1
#
_entry.id   AF-A0A439ZID0-F1
#
_cell.length_a   1.000
_cell.length_b   1.000
_cell.length_c   1.000
_cell.angle_alpha   90.00
_cell.angle_beta   90.00
_cell.angle_gamma   90.00
#
_symmetry.space_group_name_H-M   'P 1'
#
loop_
_entity.id
_entity.type
_entity.pdbx_description
1 polymer ?
#
loop_
_entity_poly.entity_id
_entity_poly.type
_entity_poly.pdbx_seq_one_letter_code
_entity_poly.pdbx_strand_id
1 'polypeptide(L)'
;MKGSKGSLYDDLKRRILTMELDPDEDLDEVALSERYGLSRTPVREIFRRLEGEGYIEIRANRGARVVPLNHSTLRQFFLVAPMVYAAIGRLAVQNFKPSQLVDLKDTQERFRAASKSGDALSMVVENNRFHEIIGEMSGNAYLQPSLGRLLIDHARIGHTFFRPRNDDMRRRLGIAVEHHDGFISAIGGHDENAVVDLVFEHWELSRETMEMFIAPQGLKADALVGDS
;
A
#
# COMPACT_ATOMS: atom_id res chain seq x y z
N MET A 1 9.39 20.78 -20.39
CA MET A 1 7.96 21.04 -20.05
C MET A 1 7.93 21.65 -18.66
N LYS A 2 7.26 22.79 -18.45
CA LYS A 2 7.04 23.33 -17.09
C LYS A 2 6.22 22.31 -16.30
N GLY A 3 6.71 21.89 -15.13
CA GLY A 3 5.97 20.97 -14.25
C GLY A 3 4.65 21.63 -13.83
N SER A 4 3.54 20.92 -13.98
CA SER A 4 2.25 21.38 -13.47
C SER A 4 2.14 21.04 -11.98
N LYS A 5 1.26 21.74 -11.24
CA LYS A 5 0.93 21.39 -9.84
C LYS A 5 0.54 19.90 -9.70
N GLY A 6 -0.20 19.37 -10.68
CA GLY A 6 -0.58 17.96 -10.72
C GLY A 6 0.65 17.04 -10.80
N SER A 7 1.62 17.36 -11.66
CA SER A 7 2.82 16.53 -11.83
C SER A 7 3.67 16.38 -10.56
N LEU A 8 3.81 17.44 -9.74
CA LEU A 8 4.53 17.33 -8.45
C LEU A 8 3.75 16.50 -7.43
N TYR A 9 2.43 16.72 -7.33
CA TYR A 9 1.58 15.96 -6.41
C TYR A 9 1.57 14.46 -6.73
N ASP A 10 1.36 14.11 -8.00
CA ASP A 10 1.31 12.71 -8.45
C ASP A 10 2.68 12.02 -8.33
N ASP A 11 3.78 12.73 -8.65
CA ASP A 11 5.13 12.19 -8.49
C ASP A 11 5.47 11.92 -7.02
N LEU A 12 5.18 12.86 -6.10
CA LEU A 12 5.46 12.66 -4.67
C LEU A 12 4.67 11.47 -4.11
N LYS A 13 3.38 11.33 -4.45
CA LYS A 13 2.59 10.15 -4.05
C LYS A 13 3.22 8.88 -4.57
N ARG A 14 3.53 8.81 -5.86
CA ARG A 14 4.16 7.64 -6.48
C ARG A 14 5.46 7.29 -5.74
N ARG A 15 6.35 8.27 -5.53
CA ARG A 15 7.65 8.05 -4.86
C ARG A 15 7.51 7.55 -3.43
N ILE A 16 6.54 8.07 -2.67
CA ILE A 16 6.26 7.62 -1.29
C ILE A 16 5.70 6.19 -1.29
N LEU A 17 4.69 5.90 -2.13
CA LEU A 17 4.05 4.58 -2.20
C LEU A 17 5.03 3.48 -2.64
N THR A 18 6.03 3.86 -3.44
CA THR A 18 7.00 2.96 -4.05
C THR A 18 8.34 2.94 -3.31
N MET A 19 8.44 3.62 -2.16
CA MET A 19 9.66 3.69 -1.33
C MET A 19 10.88 4.27 -2.08
N GLU A 20 10.66 5.09 -3.12
CA GLU A 20 11.71 5.96 -3.68
C GLU A 20 11.93 7.22 -2.82
N LEU A 21 10.98 7.52 -1.95
CA LEU A 21 11.14 8.40 -0.81
C LEU A 21 10.96 7.56 0.46
N ASP A 22 11.98 7.52 1.30
CA ASP A 22 11.99 6.67 2.48
C ASP A 22 11.06 7.20 3.58
N PRO A 23 10.53 6.32 4.46
CA PRO A 23 9.95 6.76 5.73
C PRO A 23 10.91 7.72 6.45
N ASP A 24 10.37 8.76 7.08
CA ASP A 24 11.14 9.80 7.77
C ASP A 24 12.02 10.71 6.88
N GLU A 25 12.06 10.51 5.56
CA GLU A 25 12.82 11.37 4.66
C GLU A 25 12.25 12.80 4.63
N ASP A 26 13.15 13.78 4.76
CA ASP A 26 12.80 15.20 4.70
C ASP A 26 12.54 15.65 3.25
N LEU A 27 11.48 16.42 3.05
CA LEU A 27 11.13 16.98 1.75
C LEU A 27 11.61 18.42 1.64
N ASP A 28 12.61 18.64 0.79
CA ASP A 28 13.16 19.97 0.53
C ASP A 28 12.25 20.80 -0.39
N GLU A 29 11.53 21.75 0.20
CA GLU A 29 10.66 22.72 -0.49
C GLU A 29 11.41 23.49 -1.59
N VAL A 30 12.68 23.86 -1.35
CA VAL A 30 13.49 24.65 -2.29
C VAL A 30 13.89 23.77 -3.48
N ALA A 31 14.44 22.58 -3.23
CA ALA A 31 14.83 21.66 -4.29
C ALA A 31 13.64 21.23 -5.15
N LEU A 32 12.46 20.99 -4.54
CA LEU A 32 11.24 20.67 -5.29
C LEU A 32 10.71 21.86 -6.09
N SER A 33 10.80 23.08 -5.54
CA SER A 33 10.45 24.31 -6.28
C SER A 33 11.29 24.44 -7.55
N GLU A 34 12.61 24.27 -7.44
CA GLU A 34 13.55 24.34 -8.56
C GLU A 34 13.33 23.22 -9.58
N ARG A 35 13.24 21.96 -9.13
CA ARG A 35 13.05 20.79 -9.99
C ARG A 35 11.78 20.88 -10.84
N TYR A 36 10.69 21.39 -10.28
CA TYR A 36 9.40 21.46 -10.96
C TYR A 36 9.13 22.82 -11.62
N GLY A 37 10.03 23.81 -11.45
CA GLY A 37 9.84 25.16 -11.96
C GLY A 37 8.65 25.88 -11.32
N LEU A 38 8.37 25.58 -10.04
CA LEU A 38 7.27 26.13 -9.26
C LEU A 38 7.81 27.11 -8.21
N SER A 39 6.99 28.08 -7.80
CA SER A 39 7.30 28.90 -6.62
C SER A 39 6.98 28.16 -5.32
N ARG A 40 7.34 28.73 -4.16
CA ARG A 40 7.08 28.10 -2.85
C ARG A 40 5.60 27.94 -2.51
N THR A 41 4.76 28.91 -2.88
CA THR A 41 3.31 28.87 -2.62
C THR A 41 2.62 27.60 -3.15
N PRO A 42 2.73 27.26 -4.45
CA PRO A 42 2.12 26.05 -4.99
C PRO A 42 2.71 24.75 -4.41
N VAL A 43 4.01 24.73 -4.05
CA VAL A 43 4.62 23.57 -3.37
C VAL A 43 4.01 23.38 -1.98
N ARG A 44 3.80 24.46 -1.22
CA ARG A 44 3.15 24.43 0.10
C ARG A 44 1.68 24.00 0.04
N GLU A 45 0.95 24.40 -0.99
CA GLU A 45 -0.42 23.91 -1.21
C GLU A 45 -0.43 22.39 -1.41
N ILE A 46 0.52 21.86 -2.18
CA ILE A 46 0.67 20.42 -2.40
C ILE A 46 1.06 19.70 -1.11
N PHE A 47 1.98 20.26 -0.33
CA PHE A 47 2.36 19.70 0.96
C PHE A 47 1.18 19.63 1.93
N ARG A 48 0.37 20.70 2.05
CA ARG A 48 -0.84 20.69 2.89
C ARG A 48 -1.85 19.65 2.44
N ARG A 49 -2.00 19.44 1.13
CA ARG A 49 -2.86 18.39 0.60
C ARG A 49 -2.33 17.00 0.95
N LEU A 50 -1.04 16.75 0.73
CA LEU A 50 -0.39 15.48 1.07
C LEU A 50 -0.44 15.19 2.58
N GLU A 51 -0.32 16.21 3.42
CA GLU A 51 -0.48 16.11 4.87
C GLU A 51 -1.91 15.73 5.25
N GLY A 52 -2.91 16.40 4.66
CA GLY A 52 -4.33 16.07 4.87
C GLY A 52 -4.71 14.66 4.42
N GLU A 53 -4.01 14.12 3.43
CA GLU A 53 -4.16 12.73 2.95
C GLU A 53 -3.30 11.72 3.76
N GLY A 54 -2.33 12.20 4.54
CA GLY A 54 -1.48 11.38 5.41
C GLY A 54 -0.21 10.81 4.77
N TYR A 55 0.25 11.37 3.65
CA TYR A 55 1.51 10.98 2.99
C TYR A 55 2.74 11.59 3.67
N ILE A 56 2.59 12.82 4.18
CA ILE A 56 3.67 13.59 4.79
C ILE A 56 3.20 14.21 6.11
N GLU A 57 4.13 14.64 6.93
CA GLU A 57 3.88 15.45 8.13
C GLU A 57 4.59 16.80 7.95
N ILE A 58 3.90 17.92 8.20
CA ILE A 58 4.52 19.25 8.25
C ILE A 58 4.89 19.57 9.69
N ARG A 59 6.19 19.73 9.94
CA ARG A 59 6.75 19.98 11.27
C ARG A 59 7.01 21.46 11.45
N ALA A 60 6.51 22.02 12.55
CA ALA A 60 6.76 23.41 12.92
C ALA A 60 8.27 23.70 12.92
N ASN A 61 8.69 24.70 12.14
CA ASN A 61 10.08 25.14 11.97
C ASN A 61 11.06 24.07 11.44
N ARG A 62 10.58 22.95 10.89
CA ARG A 62 11.44 21.83 10.40
C ARG A 62 11.04 21.28 9.02
N GLY A 63 10.23 22.03 8.26
CA GLY A 63 9.77 21.62 6.94
C GLY A 63 8.82 20.42 6.98
N ALA A 64 8.75 19.67 5.87
CA ALA A 64 7.92 18.47 5.77
C ALA A 64 8.78 17.20 5.71
N ARG A 65 8.23 16.08 6.17
CA ARG A 65 8.83 14.74 5.99
C ARG A 65 7.81 13.71 5.56
N VAL A 66 8.25 12.63 4.92
CA VAL A 66 7.40 11.45 4.68
C VAL A 66 6.96 10.84 6.01
N VAL A 67 5.70 10.42 6.11
CA VAL A 67 5.15 9.86 7.35
C VAL A 67 5.96 8.62 7.78
N PRO A 68 6.35 8.51 9.07
CA PRO A 68 7.12 7.37 9.57
C PRO A 68 6.40 6.03 9.36
N LEU A 69 7.18 4.95 9.22
CA LEU A 69 6.70 3.58 9.21
C LEU A 69 7.54 2.76 10.20
N ASN A 70 7.12 2.77 11.47
CA ASN A 70 7.83 2.11 12.57
C ASN A 70 7.00 0.96 13.18
N HIS A 71 7.57 0.23 14.14
CA HIS A 71 6.90 -0.89 14.79
C HIS A 71 5.53 -0.54 15.41
N SER A 72 5.40 0.66 16.01
CA SER A 72 4.15 1.10 16.62
C SER A 72 3.07 1.33 15.56
N THR A 73 3.40 2.05 14.48
CA THR A 73 2.46 2.30 13.38
C THR A 73 2.09 1.02 12.65
N LEU A 74 3.04 0.10 12.43
CA LEU A 74 2.77 -1.21 11.82
C LEU A 74 1.82 -2.05 12.70
N ARG A 75 2.03 -2.08 14.02
CA ARG A 75 1.14 -2.78 14.94
C ARG A 75 -0.28 -2.23 14.89
N GLN A 76 -0.43 -0.90 14.91
CA GLN A 76 -1.74 -0.25 14.80
C GLN A 76 -2.41 -0.54 13.45
N PHE A 77 -1.62 -0.50 12.37
CA PHE A 77 -2.07 -0.78 11.02
C PHE A 77 -2.61 -2.21 10.88
N PHE A 78 -1.85 -3.23 11.25
CA PHE A 78 -2.30 -4.63 11.16
C PHE A 78 -3.48 -4.94 12.09
N LEU A 79 -3.67 -4.18 13.16
CA LEU A 79 -4.84 -4.31 14.03
C LEU A 79 -6.12 -3.76 13.36
N VAL A 80 -6.04 -2.60 12.72
CA VAL A 80 -7.23 -1.85 12.26
C VAL A 80 -7.54 -2.09 10.79
N ALA A 81 -6.53 -2.27 9.94
CA ALA A 81 -6.71 -2.38 8.49
C ALA A 81 -7.66 -3.52 8.10
N PRO A 82 -7.55 -4.75 8.65
CA PRO A 82 -8.48 -5.83 8.29
C PRO A 82 -9.94 -5.50 8.64
N MET A 83 -10.19 -4.79 9.74
CA MET A 83 -11.55 -4.40 10.16
C MET A 83 -12.17 -3.41 9.17
N VAL A 84 -11.40 -2.42 8.73
CA VAL A 84 -11.84 -1.42 7.75
C VAL A 84 -12.04 -2.05 6.37
N TYR A 85 -11.12 -2.90 5.93
CA TYR A 85 -11.21 -3.62 4.65
C TYR A 85 -12.40 -4.59 4.63
N ALA A 86 -12.71 -5.26 5.75
CA ALA A 86 -13.87 -6.13 5.85
C ALA A 86 -15.19 -5.34 5.73
N ALA A 87 -15.28 -4.17 6.38
CA ALA A 87 -16.44 -3.28 6.24
C ALA A 87 -16.61 -2.79 4.80
N ILE A 88 -15.51 -2.41 4.16
CA ILE A 88 -15.48 -2.01 2.74
C ILE A 88 -15.91 -3.15 1.84
N GLY A 89 -15.39 -4.36 2.06
CA GLY A 89 -15.69 -5.55 1.27
C GLY A 89 -17.17 -5.94 1.32
N ARG A 90 -17.79 -5.93 2.51
CA ARG A 90 -19.23 -6.17 2.66
C ARG A 90 -20.05 -5.16 1.85
N LEU A 91 -19.73 -3.88 1.98
CA LEU A 91 -20.45 -2.83 1.25
C LEU A 91 -20.17 -2.89 -0.26
N ALA A 92 -18.97 -3.31 -0.67
CA ALA A 92 -18.64 -3.48 -2.09
C ALA A 92 -19.52 -4.56 -2.73
N VAL A 93 -19.73 -5.69 -2.04
CA VAL A 93 -20.66 -6.75 -2.47
C VAL A 93 -22.08 -6.23 -2.68
N GLN A 94 -22.54 -5.33 -1.81
CA GLN A 94 -23.90 -4.77 -1.86
C GLN A 94 -24.06 -3.71 -2.96
N ASN A 95 -23.01 -2.95 -3.26
CA ASN A 95 -23.11 -1.69 -3.99
C ASN A 95 -22.37 -1.66 -5.34
N PHE A 96 -21.61 -2.70 -5.70
CA PHE A 96 -20.78 -2.66 -6.90
C PHE A 96 -21.60 -2.43 -8.18
N LYS A 97 -21.02 -1.68 -9.11
CA LYS A 97 -21.53 -1.56 -10.48
C LYS A 97 -20.86 -2.59 -11.38
N PRO A 98 -21.55 -3.17 -12.37
CA PRO A 98 -20.94 -4.14 -13.29
C PRO A 98 -19.66 -3.64 -13.96
N SER A 99 -19.56 -2.35 -14.29
CA SER A 99 -18.34 -1.75 -14.86
C SER A 99 -17.15 -1.82 -13.91
N GLN A 100 -17.35 -1.60 -12.61
CA GLN A 100 -16.27 -1.67 -11.63
C GLN A 100 -15.74 -3.10 -11.48
N LEU A 101 -16.60 -4.11 -11.65
CA LEU A 101 -16.17 -5.51 -11.63
C LEU A 101 -15.30 -5.86 -12.85
N VAL A 102 -15.54 -5.22 -14.01
CA VAL A 102 -14.66 -5.31 -15.18
C VAL A 102 -13.33 -4.64 -14.88
N ASP A 103 -13.33 -3.41 -14.36
CA ASP A 103 -12.11 -2.68 -14.01
C ASP A 103 -11.25 -3.45 -12.98
N LEU A 104 -11.89 -4.12 -12.02
CA LEU A 104 -11.23 -4.94 -11.00
C LEU A 104 -10.54 -6.16 -11.63
N LYS A 105 -11.20 -6.84 -12.58
CA LYS A 105 -10.64 -7.97 -13.33
C LYS A 105 -9.44 -7.54 -14.19
N ASP A 106 -9.57 -6.43 -14.92
CA ASP A 106 -8.48 -5.93 -15.76
C ASP A 106 -7.25 -5.53 -14.92
N THR A 107 -7.49 -4.94 -13.74
CA THR A 107 -6.44 -4.60 -12.78
C THR A 107 -5.75 -5.85 -12.22
N GLN A 108 -6.51 -6.88 -11.89
CA GLN A 108 -5.96 -8.16 -11.45
C GLN A 108 -5.10 -8.83 -12.52
N GLU A 109 -5.49 -8.77 -13.80
CA GLU A 109 -4.66 -9.34 -14.87
C GLU A 109 -3.33 -8.59 -15.03
N ARG A 110 -3.32 -7.25 -14.87
CA ARG A 110 -2.06 -6.48 -14.83
C ARG A 110 -1.21 -6.81 -13.62
N PHE A 111 -1.82 -6.96 -12.43
CA PHE A 111 -1.11 -7.40 -11.23
C PHE A 111 -0.48 -8.79 -11.40
N ARG A 112 -1.23 -9.74 -11.99
CA ARG A 112 -0.74 -11.09 -12.31
C ARG A 112 0.43 -11.07 -13.29
N ALA A 113 0.37 -10.23 -14.32
CA ALA A 113 1.46 -10.06 -15.28
C ALA A 113 2.72 -9.47 -14.62
N ALA A 114 2.56 -8.48 -13.74
CA ALA A 114 3.66 -7.90 -12.95
C ALA A 114 4.29 -8.95 -12.02
N SER A 115 3.47 -9.78 -11.35
CA SER A 115 3.95 -10.87 -10.51
C SER A 115 4.78 -11.90 -11.30
N LYS A 116 4.30 -12.33 -12.48
CA LYS A 116 5.01 -13.28 -13.36
C LYS A 116 6.36 -12.73 -13.86
N SER A 117 6.45 -11.43 -14.09
CA SER A 117 7.68 -10.77 -14.57
C SER A 117 8.61 -10.32 -13.44
N GLY A 118 8.20 -10.43 -12.17
CA GLY A 118 8.96 -9.97 -11.03
C GLY A 118 9.02 -8.44 -10.89
N ASP A 119 8.12 -7.71 -11.56
CA ASP A 119 8.06 -6.25 -11.48
C ASP A 119 7.35 -5.80 -10.20
N ALA A 120 8.13 -5.66 -9.13
CA ALA A 120 7.62 -5.24 -7.82
C ALA A 120 7.00 -3.83 -7.84
N LEU A 121 7.46 -2.94 -8.71
CA LEU A 121 6.93 -1.58 -8.80
C LEU A 121 5.51 -1.62 -9.37
N SER A 122 5.33 -2.32 -10.50
CA SER A 122 4.00 -2.53 -11.09
C SER A 122 3.07 -3.31 -10.16
N MET A 123 3.59 -4.29 -9.40
CA MET A 123 2.81 -4.99 -8.38
C MET A 123 2.24 -4.03 -7.33
N VAL A 124 3.05 -3.09 -6.78
CA VAL A 124 2.56 -2.09 -5.81
C VAL A 124 1.44 -1.23 -6.42
N VAL A 125 1.65 -0.74 -7.65
CA VAL A 125 0.69 0.15 -8.31
C VAL A 125 -0.63 -0.55 -8.57
N GLU A 126 -0.61 -1.75 -9.16
CA GLU A 126 -1.83 -2.48 -9.50
C GLU A 126 -2.52 -3.04 -8.26
N ASN A 127 -1.78 -3.46 -7.22
CA ASN A 127 -2.36 -3.86 -5.94
C ASN A 127 -3.09 -2.69 -5.26
N ASN A 128 -2.47 -1.51 -5.25
CA ASN A 128 -3.10 -0.31 -4.70
C ASN A 128 -4.38 0.04 -5.46
N ARG A 129 -4.35 -0.02 -6.80
CA ARG A 129 -5.55 0.24 -7.63
C ARG A 129 -6.64 -0.81 -7.40
N PHE A 130 -6.28 -2.08 -7.24
CA PHE A 130 -7.23 -3.16 -6.98
C PHE A 130 -8.05 -2.88 -5.70
N HIS A 131 -7.38 -2.57 -4.60
CA HIS A 131 -8.06 -2.25 -3.34
C HIS A 131 -8.79 -0.91 -3.37
N GLU A 132 -8.29 0.08 -4.11
CA GLU A 132 -9.00 1.36 -4.33
C GLU A 132 -10.34 1.14 -5.03
N ILE A 133 -10.40 0.29 -6.07
CA ILE A 133 -11.65 -0.06 -6.77
C ILE A 133 -12.65 -0.72 -5.82
N ILE A 134 -12.22 -1.66 -4.97
CA ILE A 134 -13.10 -2.27 -3.96
C ILE A 134 -13.60 -1.20 -2.97
N GLY A 135 -12.74 -0.26 -2.60
CA GLY A 135 -13.12 0.96 -1.90
C GLY A 135 -14.24 1.71 -2.60
N GLU A 136 -14.07 2.04 -3.88
CA GLU A 136 -15.05 2.78 -4.69
C GLU A 136 -16.39 2.04 -4.76
N MET A 137 -16.34 0.71 -4.91
CA MET A 137 -17.53 -0.15 -4.90
C MET A 137 -18.32 -0.03 -3.59
N SER A 138 -17.68 0.18 -2.44
CA SER A 138 -18.38 0.30 -1.16
C SER A 138 -19.37 1.47 -1.09
N GLY A 139 -19.17 2.53 -1.89
CA GLY A 139 -20.06 3.69 -1.94
C GLY A 139 -20.17 4.48 -0.63
N ASN A 140 -19.23 4.32 0.30
CA ASN A 140 -19.32 4.91 1.64
C ASN A 140 -18.35 6.10 1.83
N ALA A 141 -18.91 7.29 2.03
CA ALA A 141 -18.16 8.55 2.15
C ALA A 141 -17.25 8.63 3.40
N TYR A 142 -17.50 7.83 4.44
CA TYR A 142 -16.68 7.80 5.66
C TYR A 142 -15.55 6.75 5.58
N LEU A 143 -15.79 5.65 4.88
CA LEU A 143 -14.78 4.61 4.69
C LEU A 143 -13.74 5.01 3.64
N GLN A 144 -14.11 5.82 2.64
CA GLN A 144 -13.22 6.28 1.58
C GLN A 144 -11.96 7.01 2.11
N PRO A 145 -12.07 8.07 2.93
CA PRO A 145 -10.88 8.71 3.52
C PRO A 145 -10.06 7.75 4.40
N SER A 146 -10.73 6.88 5.15
CA SER A 146 -10.10 5.88 6.01
C SER A 146 -9.28 4.87 5.20
N LEU A 147 -9.84 4.36 4.09
CA LEU A 147 -9.14 3.49 3.16
C LEU A 147 -7.96 4.22 2.52
N GLY A 148 -8.16 5.46 2.06
CA GLY A 148 -7.09 6.26 1.46
C GLY A 148 -5.86 6.37 2.36
N ARG A 149 -6.06 6.58 3.66
CA ARG A 149 -4.95 6.61 4.63
C ARG A 149 -4.28 5.25 4.81
N LEU A 150 -5.06 4.15 4.82
CA LEU A 150 -4.53 2.79 4.95
C LEU A 150 -3.79 2.33 3.69
N LEU A 151 -4.25 2.72 2.50
CA LEU A 151 -3.62 2.36 1.22
C LEU A 151 -2.16 2.85 1.14
N ILE A 152 -1.83 3.97 1.79
CA ILE A 152 -0.46 4.48 1.86
C ILE A 152 0.49 3.43 2.46
N ASP A 153 0.17 2.93 3.65
CA ASP A 153 1.03 1.98 4.34
C ASP A 153 0.87 0.57 3.76
N HIS A 154 -0.29 0.23 3.19
CA HIS A 154 -0.48 -1.00 2.42
C HIS A 154 0.49 -1.06 1.23
N ALA A 155 0.58 0.00 0.42
CA ALA A 155 1.50 0.06 -0.72
C ALA A 155 2.98 -0.06 -0.28
N ARG A 156 3.36 0.66 0.78
CA ARG A 156 4.73 0.66 1.32
C ARG A 156 5.13 -0.70 1.90
N ILE A 157 4.20 -1.39 2.58
CA ILE A 157 4.41 -2.77 3.04
C ILE A 157 4.49 -3.73 1.84
N GLY A 158 3.62 -3.53 0.85
CA GLY A 158 3.61 -4.25 -0.43
C GLY A 158 4.97 -4.20 -1.13
N HIS A 159 5.66 -3.05 -1.10
CA HIS A 159 7.01 -2.91 -1.65
C HIS A 159 8.01 -3.96 -1.10
N THR A 160 7.88 -4.33 0.18
CA THR A 160 8.69 -5.40 0.80
C THR A 160 8.15 -6.78 0.46
N PHE A 161 6.83 -6.98 0.54
CA PHE A 161 6.17 -8.26 0.27
C PHE A 161 6.39 -8.74 -1.18
N PHE A 162 6.34 -7.85 -2.16
CA PHE A 162 6.50 -8.13 -3.59
C PHE A 162 7.97 -8.36 -4.02
N ARG A 163 8.91 -8.41 -3.08
CA ARG A 163 10.33 -8.76 -3.32
C ARG A 163 10.72 -9.99 -2.50
N PRO A 164 10.18 -11.18 -2.84
CA PRO A 164 10.38 -12.38 -2.06
C PRO A 164 11.86 -12.81 -2.07
N ARG A 165 12.42 -13.06 -0.88
CA ARG A 165 13.84 -13.44 -0.69
C ARG A 165 14.06 -14.94 -0.48
N ASN A 166 12.99 -15.70 -0.29
CA ASN A 166 13.02 -17.15 -0.07
C ASN A 166 11.76 -17.80 -0.68
N ASP A 167 11.71 -19.15 -0.65
CA ASP A 167 10.60 -19.91 -1.23
C ASP A 167 9.27 -19.70 -0.51
N ASP A 168 9.29 -19.51 0.81
CA ASP A 168 8.08 -19.26 1.60
C ASP A 168 7.43 -17.93 1.22
N MET A 169 8.22 -16.85 1.08
CA MET A 169 7.75 -15.56 0.57
C MET A 169 7.22 -15.68 -0.86
N ARG A 170 7.88 -16.45 -1.75
CA ARG A 170 7.38 -16.69 -3.11
C ARG A 170 6.04 -17.39 -3.10
N ARG A 171 5.87 -18.40 -2.24
CA ARG A 171 4.61 -19.12 -2.06
C ARG A 171 3.50 -18.19 -1.57
N ARG A 172 3.77 -17.37 -0.54
CA ARG A 172 2.81 -16.38 -0.01
C ARG A 172 2.39 -15.36 -1.07
N LEU A 173 3.32 -14.89 -1.90
CA LEU A 173 3.00 -14.03 -3.04
C LEU A 173 2.05 -14.72 -4.04
N GLY A 174 2.30 -15.99 -4.37
CA GLY A 174 1.40 -16.78 -5.22
C GLY A 174 -0.02 -16.84 -4.64
N ILE A 175 -0.14 -17.12 -3.34
CA ILE A 175 -1.42 -17.14 -2.63
C ILE A 175 -2.11 -15.76 -2.67
N ALA A 176 -1.37 -14.68 -2.47
CA ALA A 176 -1.92 -13.32 -2.53
C ALA A 176 -2.51 -12.99 -3.92
N VAL A 177 -1.84 -13.44 -5.00
CA VAL A 177 -2.36 -13.33 -6.37
C VAL A 177 -3.68 -14.11 -6.53
N GLU A 178 -3.77 -15.32 -5.97
CA GLU A 178 -4.99 -16.14 -6.00
C GLU A 178 -6.13 -15.52 -5.17
N HIS A 179 -5.83 -14.90 -4.03
CA HIS A 179 -6.83 -14.23 -3.19
C HIS A 179 -7.56 -13.10 -3.94
N HIS A 180 -6.89 -12.38 -4.85
CA HIS A 180 -7.56 -11.38 -5.69
C HIS A 180 -8.63 -12.01 -6.61
N ASP A 181 -8.38 -13.21 -7.14
CA ASP A 181 -9.37 -13.95 -7.93
C ASP A 181 -10.54 -14.40 -7.04
N GLY A 182 -10.23 -14.77 -5.80
CA GLY A 182 -11.22 -15.04 -4.75
C GLY A 182 -12.13 -13.83 -4.48
N PHE A 183 -11.56 -12.64 -4.28
CA PHE A 183 -12.33 -11.41 -4.09
C PHE A 183 -13.25 -11.11 -5.28
N ILE A 184 -12.74 -11.19 -6.51
CA ILE A 184 -13.53 -10.98 -7.73
C ILE A 184 -14.72 -11.95 -7.77
N SER A 185 -14.47 -13.23 -7.46
CA SER A 185 -15.49 -14.28 -7.48
C SER A 185 -16.55 -14.07 -6.40
N ALA A 186 -16.12 -13.77 -5.17
CA ALA A 186 -17.02 -13.53 -4.04
C ALA A 186 -17.86 -12.25 -4.23
N ILE A 187 -17.27 -11.16 -4.73
CA ILE A 187 -18.00 -9.93 -5.07
C ILE A 187 -19.02 -10.21 -6.18
N GLY A 188 -18.61 -10.85 -7.28
CA GLY A 188 -19.51 -11.16 -8.39
C GLY A 188 -20.60 -12.18 -8.05
N GLY A 189 -20.36 -13.04 -7.06
CA GLY A 189 -21.32 -14.02 -6.53
C GLY A 189 -22.21 -13.49 -5.40
N HIS A 190 -22.04 -12.22 -5.01
CA HIS A 190 -22.71 -11.61 -3.86
C HIS A 190 -22.48 -12.31 -2.51
N ASP A 191 -21.29 -12.87 -2.30
CA ASP A 191 -20.93 -13.57 -1.06
C ASP A 191 -20.14 -12.66 -0.11
N GLU A 192 -20.88 -11.99 0.79
CA GLU A 192 -20.28 -11.11 1.80
C GLU A 192 -19.37 -11.84 2.80
N ASN A 193 -19.71 -13.09 3.16
CA ASN A 193 -18.93 -13.84 4.14
C ASN A 193 -17.60 -14.26 3.54
N ALA A 194 -17.61 -14.78 2.31
CA ALA A 194 -16.39 -15.14 1.61
C ALA A 194 -15.46 -13.94 1.41
N VAL A 195 -16.00 -12.75 1.10
CA VAL A 195 -15.17 -11.52 1.03
C VAL A 195 -14.52 -11.20 2.37
N VAL A 196 -15.27 -11.28 3.47
CA VAL A 196 -14.74 -10.96 4.80
C VAL A 196 -13.67 -11.94 5.23
N ASP A 197 -13.90 -13.24 5.05
CA ASP A 197 -12.94 -14.28 5.40
C ASP A 197 -11.65 -14.10 4.58
N LEU A 198 -11.77 -13.87 3.26
CA LEU A 198 -10.65 -13.58 2.39
C LEU A 198 -9.88 -12.31 2.77
N VAL A 199 -10.55 -11.27 3.30
CA VAL A 199 -9.84 -10.08 3.83
C VAL A 199 -8.88 -10.50 4.93
N PHE A 200 -9.33 -11.26 5.92
CA PHE A 200 -8.46 -11.67 7.03
C PHE A 200 -7.35 -12.59 6.56
N GLU A 201 -7.65 -13.59 5.73
CA GLU A 201 -6.64 -14.50 5.17
C GLU A 201 -5.58 -13.76 4.33
N HIS A 202 -5.99 -12.79 3.53
CA HIS A 202 -5.08 -11.99 2.70
C HIS A 202 -4.15 -11.11 3.55
N TRP A 203 -4.66 -10.50 4.62
CA TRP A 203 -3.86 -9.70 5.54
C TRP A 203 -2.81 -10.52 6.31
N GLU A 204 -3.15 -11.75 6.68
CA GLU A 204 -2.23 -12.65 7.41
C GLU A 204 -0.96 -12.95 6.61
N LEU A 205 -1.04 -13.06 5.27
CA LEU A 205 0.13 -13.26 4.41
C LEU A 205 1.17 -12.15 4.60
N SER A 206 0.72 -10.89 4.65
CA SER A 206 1.57 -9.72 4.84
C SER A 206 2.03 -9.58 6.30
N ARG A 207 1.15 -9.85 7.27
CA ARG A 207 1.48 -9.77 8.71
C ARG A 207 2.62 -10.72 9.07
N GLU A 208 2.48 -12.00 8.72
CA GLU A 208 3.50 -13.03 8.96
C GLU A 208 4.80 -12.72 8.19
N THR A 209 4.70 -12.17 6.97
CA THR A 209 5.89 -11.73 6.23
C THR A 209 6.62 -10.62 6.96
N MET A 210 5.90 -9.67 7.52
CA MET A 210 6.50 -8.56 8.27
C MET A 210 7.09 -9.02 9.61
N GLU A 211 6.47 -10.00 10.28
CA GLU A 211 7.03 -10.60 11.50
C GLU A 211 8.41 -11.21 11.27
N MET A 212 8.68 -11.80 10.10
CA MET A 212 10.02 -12.30 9.76
C MET A 212 11.11 -11.20 9.75
N PHE A 213 10.74 -9.94 9.52
CA PHE A 213 11.69 -8.81 9.53
C PHE A 213 11.80 -8.14 10.91
N ILE A 214 10.81 -8.33 11.77
CA ILE A 214 10.75 -7.73 13.11
C ILE A 214 11.34 -8.68 14.17
N ALA A 215 11.13 -9.99 14.01
CA ALA A 215 11.71 -11.00 14.89
C ALA A 215 13.21 -11.15 14.59
N PRO A 216 14.09 -11.10 15.61
CA PRO A 216 15.51 -11.35 15.40
C PRO A 216 15.70 -12.75 14.80
N GLN A 217 16.53 -12.86 13.76
CA GLN A 217 16.94 -14.17 13.27
C GLN A 217 17.57 -14.95 14.43
N GLY A 218 17.15 -16.20 14.62
CA GLY A 218 17.70 -17.05 15.67
C GLY A 218 19.22 -17.04 15.59
N LEU A 219 19.88 -16.76 16.72
CA LEU A 219 21.33 -16.84 16.84
C LEU A 219 21.75 -18.27 16.47
N LYS A 220 22.50 -18.44 15.38
CA LYS A 220 23.14 -19.72 15.08
C LYS A 220 24.22 -19.96 16.13
N ALA A 221 24.10 -21.03 16.90
CA ALA A 221 25.01 -21.35 18.00
C ALA A 221 26.45 -21.69 17.55
N ASP A 222 26.68 -21.92 16.26
CA ASP A 222 27.90 -22.59 15.77
C ASP A 222 29.00 -21.64 15.27
N ALA A 223 29.01 -20.37 15.70
CA ALA A 223 30.12 -19.44 15.40
C ALA A 223 31.14 -19.27 16.54
N LEU A 224 31.01 -20.04 17.64
CA LEU A 224 31.85 -19.87 18.84
C LEU A 224 32.68 -21.09 19.24
N VAL A 225 32.71 -22.16 18.44
CA VAL A 225 33.67 -23.25 18.64
C VAL A 225 34.69 -23.17 17.52
N GLY A 226 35.69 -22.31 17.70
CA GLY A 226 36.92 -22.39 16.95
C GLY A 226 37.64 -23.68 17.30
N ASP A 227 38.06 -24.41 16.28
CA ASP A 227 38.90 -25.60 16.37
C ASP A 227 40.06 -25.39 17.33
N SER A 228 40.21 -26.31 18.29
CA SER A 228 41.43 -26.48 19.09
C SER A 228 42.28 -27.60 18.51
#